data_AF-A0A0G9H3E0-F1
#
_entry.id   AF-A0A0G9H3E0-F1
#
_cell.length_a   1.000
_cell.length_b   1.000
_cell.length_c   1.000
_cell.angle_alpha   90.00
_cell.angle_beta   90.00
_cell.angle_gamma   90.00
#
_symmetry.space_group_name_H-M   'P 1'
#
loop_
_entity.id
_entity.type
_entity.pdbx_description
1 polymer ?
#
loop_
_entity_poly.entity_id
_entity_poly.type
_entity_poly.pdbx_seq_one_letter_code
_entity_poly.pdbx_strand_id
1 'polypeptide(L)'
;MDLFLDCEWADVLASDLVSLALVSLDLQHVFYAERDPLPVDPTPWVKTVVYPLLDRGPTAMSEAVMTRQLRKFLASVERPRICYDFGADRALCQYVINGFQTSKPDEPVPADLRWQFFEDMREPMVRWWGSHPEEQARRHHALVDAHALRSACLSLCGI
;
A
#
# COMPACT_ATOMS: atom_id res chain seq x y z
N MET A 1 -11.30 -8.93 -8.23
CA MET A 1 -11.61 -7.58 -7.70
C MET A 1 -10.37 -6.72 -7.76
N ASP A 2 -10.52 -5.42 -8.04
CA ASP A 2 -9.39 -4.48 -8.11
C ASP A 2 -9.06 -3.92 -6.73
N LEU A 3 -7.76 -3.94 -6.39
CA LEU A 3 -7.19 -3.49 -5.12
C LEU A 3 -6.12 -2.44 -5.42
N PHE A 4 -6.31 -1.20 -4.98
CA PHE A 4 -5.37 -0.10 -5.22
C PHE A 4 -4.31 -0.08 -4.14
N LEU A 5 -3.05 -0.13 -4.56
CA LEU A 5 -1.87 -0.24 -3.73
C LEU A 5 -1.14 1.09 -3.64
N ASP A 6 -0.66 1.37 -2.44
CA ASP A 6 0.38 2.36 -2.19
C ASP A 6 1.26 1.87 -1.02
N CYS A 7 2.55 2.23 -1.04
CA CYS A 7 3.53 1.90 -0.02
C CYS A 7 4.37 3.13 0.35
N GLU A 8 4.78 3.18 1.62
CA GLU A 8 5.82 4.10 2.08
C GLU A 8 7.09 3.32 2.43
N TRP A 9 8.25 3.93 2.23
CA TRP A 9 9.55 3.30 2.49
C TRP A 9 10.58 4.31 3.02
N ALA A 10 11.60 3.81 3.70
CA ALA A 10 12.50 4.64 4.51
C ALA A 10 13.73 5.15 3.77
N ASP A 11 14.13 4.50 2.68
CA ASP A 11 15.41 4.68 2.01
C ASP A 11 15.28 5.14 0.54
N VAL A 12 16.38 5.65 -0.03
CA VAL A 12 16.36 6.14 -1.42
C VAL A 12 16.27 5.02 -2.47
N LEU A 13 16.51 3.76 -2.06
CA LEU A 13 16.47 2.60 -2.94
C LEU A 13 15.10 1.91 -2.96
N ALA A 14 14.14 2.39 -2.15
CA ALA A 14 12.84 1.75 -1.95
C ALA A 14 12.96 0.27 -1.56
N SER A 15 13.85 -0.01 -0.62
CA SER A 15 14.11 -1.36 -0.11
C SER A 15 13.55 -1.58 1.31
N ASP A 16 13.35 -0.51 2.07
CA ASP A 16 13.04 -0.60 3.49
C ASP A 16 11.60 -0.14 3.78
N LEU A 17 10.65 -1.08 3.72
CA LEU A 17 9.22 -0.81 3.87
C LEU A 17 8.89 -0.15 5.22
N VAL A 18 8.05 0.88 5.17
CA VAL A 18 7.46 1.59 6.31
C VAL A 18 5.99 1.22 6.50
N SER A 19 5.17 1.33 5.45
CA SER A 19 3.75 0.97 5.49
C SER A 19 3.23 0.57 4.12
N LEU A 20 2.11 -0.15 4.09
CA LEU A 20 1.47 -0.65 2.88
C LEU A 20 -0.05 -0.58 3.04
N ALA A 21 -0.75 -0.18 1.99
CA ALA A 21 -2.21 -0.23 1.93
C ALA A 21 -2.72 -0.92 0.66
N LEU A 22 -3.89 -1.57 0.79
CA LEU A 22 -4.69 -2.05 -0.32
C LEU A 22 -6.15 -1.66 -0.06
N VAL A 23 -6.78 -0.95 -1.00
CA VAL A 23 -8.20 -0.61 -0.93
C VAL A 23 -8.96 -1.17 -2.13
N SER A 24 -10.09 -1.83 -1.92
CA SER A 24 -10.90 -2.32 -3.02
C SER A 24 -11.62 -1.20 -3.76
N LEU A 25 -11.95 -1.44 -5.03
CA LEU A 25 -12.75 -0.52 -5.84
C LEU A 25 -14.06 -0.12 -5.17
N ASP A 26 -14.72 -1.01 -4.43
CA ASP A 26 -15.98 -0.75 -3.72
C ASP A 26 -15.81 -0.27 -2.27
N LEU A 27 -14.56 -0.12 -1.81
CA LEU A 27 -14.17 0.23 -0.43
C LEU A 27 -14.65 -0.75 0.66
N GLN A 28 -15.17 -1.92 0.30
CA GLN A 28 -15.60 -2.93 1.28
C GLN A 28 -14.43 -3.73 1.86
N HIS A 29 -13.31 -3.78 1.15
CA HIS A 29 -12.10 -4.48 1.58
C HIS A 29 -10.94 -3.51 1.68
N VAL A 30 -10.45 -3.30 2.89
CA VAL A 30 -9.32 -2.42 3.19
C VAL A 30 -8.29 -3.18 4.01
N PHE A 31 -7.05 -3.13 3.57
CA PHE A 31 -5.89 -3.58 4.33
C PHE A 31 -4.94 -2.40 4.50
N TYR A 32 -4.52 -2.15 5.73
CA TYR A 32 -3.49 -1.17 6.04
C TYR A 32 -2.60 -1.75 7.13
N ALA A 33 -1.28 -1.70 6.91
CA ALA A 33 -0.31 -2.17 7.87
C ALA A 33 0.94 -1.29 7.84
N GLU A 34 1.53 -1.13 9.03
CA GLU A 34 2.77 -0.41 9.24
C GLU A 34 3.78 -1.36 9.84
N ARG A 35 5.04 -1.25 9.42
CA ARG A 35 6.09 -2.11 9.95
C ARG A 35 6.42 -1.75 11.40
N ASP A 36 6.64 -2.79 12.20
CA ASP A 36 7.11 -2.68 13.57
C ASP A 36 8.20 -3.74 13.86
N PRO A 37 9.42 -3.34 14.25
CA PRO A 37 9.87 -1.95 14.41
C PRO A 37 9.94 -1.20 13.07
N LEU A 38 9.85 0.14 13.13
CA LEU A 38 10.14 0.98 11.97
C LEU A 38 11.61 0.86 11.55
N PRO A 39 11.93 1.04 10.25
CA PRO A 39 13.30 1.25 9.78
C PRO A 39 14.09 2.23 10.65
N VAL A 40 15.31 1.84 11.02
CA VAL A 40 16.14 2.57 12.00
C VAL A 40 16.91 3.75 11.39
N ASP A 41 17.10 3.76 10.08
CA ASP A 41 17.85 4.80 9.35
C ASP A 41 17.01 5.40 8.21
N PRO A 42 15.87 6.05 8.51
CA PRO A 42 15.07 6.71 7.48
C PRO A 42 15.77 7.96 6.94
N THR A 43 15.48 8.32 5.70
CA THR A 43 15.86 9.65 5.19
C THR A 43 15.27 10.75 6.08
N PRO A 44 15.91 11.95 6.15
CA PRO A 44 15.37 13.06 6.92
C PRO A 44 13.92 13.41 6.57
N TRP A 45 13.57 13.32 5.28
CA TRP A 45 12.23 13.59 4.80
C TRP A 45 11.21 12.58 5.34
N VAL A 46 11.49 11.27 5.23
CA VAL A 46 10.62 10.21 5.78
C VAL A 46 10.40 10.41 7.27
N LYS A 47 11.47 10.72 8.01
CA LYS A 47 11.39 10.95 9.45
C LYS A 47 10.49 12.12 9.83
N THR A 48 10.44 13.18 9.03
CA THR A 48 9.66 14.40 9.33
C THR A 48 8.30 14.46 8.66
N VAL A 49 8.07 13.69 7.60
CA VAL A 49 6.84 13.75 6.79
C VAL A 49 6.04 12.47 6.92
N VAL A 50 6.64 11.30 6.73
CA VAL A 50 5.93 10.01 6.71
C VAL A 50 5.69 9.48 8.12
N TYR A 51 6.74 9.37 8.94
CA TYR A 51 6.63 8.76 10.28
C TYR A 51 5.58 9.44 11.17
N PRO A 52 5.42 10.78 11.16
CA PRO A 52 4.40 11.45 11.96
C PRO A 52 2.96 11.18 11.51
N LEU A 53 2.75 10.69 10.28
CA LEU A 53 1.40 10.40 9.76
C LEU A 53 0.88 9.03 10.19
N LEU A 54 1.78 8.13 10.61
CA LEU A 54 1.46 6.75 10.95
C LEU A 54 0.47 6.66 12.12
N ASP A 55 -0.52 5.77 11.98
CA ASP A 55 -1.55 5.49 12.99
C ASP A 55 -0.97 4.69 14.16
N ARG A 56 0.03 3.83 13.90
CA ARG A 56 0.65 2.89 14.86
C ARG A 56 -0.39 1.98 15.55
N GLY A 57 -0.03 1.41 16.70
CA GLY A 57 -0.94 0.63 17.53
C GLY A 57 -1.42 -0.64 16.81
N PRO A 58 -2.74 -0.85 16.60
CA PRO A 58 -3.25 -2.05 15.94
C PRO A 58 -2.78 -2.25 14.48
N THR A 59 -2.38 -1.18 13.80
CA THR A 59 -1.87 -1.26 12.40
C THR A 59 -0.37 -1.59 12.37
N ALA A 60 0.34 -1.42 13.48
CA ALA A 60 1.75 -1.73 13.61
C ALA A 60 1.96 -3.25 13.75
N MET A 61 2.68 -3.84 12.80
CA MET A 61 2.84 -5.29 12.67
C MET A 61 4.30 -5.67 12.47
N SER A 62 4.71 -6.76 13.12
CA SER A 62 5.95 -7.43 12.73
C SER A 62 5.84 -8.00 11.33
N GLU A 63 6.97 -8.18 10.66
CA GLU A 63 7.05 -8.68 9.28
C GLU A 63 6.27 -10.00 9.06
N ALA A 64 6.40 -10.93 10.00
CA ALA A 64 5.68 -12.21 9.96
C ALA A 64 4.16 -12.03 10.10
N VAL A 65 3.72 -11.13 10.98
CA VAL A 65 2.30 -10.81 11.16
C VAL A 65 1.76 -10.13 9.91
N MET A 66 2.47 -9.12 9.40
CA MET A 66 2.09 -8.38 8.20
C MET A 66 1.94 -9.31 6.99
N THR A 67 2.92 -10.19 6.75
CA THR A 67 2.87 -11.21 5.70
C THR A 67 1.62 -12.07 5.82
N ARG A 68 1.38 -12.62 7.01
CA ARG A 68 0.24 -13.50 7.28
C ARG A 68 -1.08 -12.77 7.02
N GLN A 69 -1.23 -11.55 7.55
CA GLN A 69 -2.47 -10.79 7.41
C GLN A 69 -2.70 -10.33 5.96
N LEU A 70 -1.65 -9.92 5.25
CA LEU A 70 -1.75 -9.55 3.84
C LEU A 70 -2.20 -10.75 2.98
N ARG A 71 -1.59 -11.92 3.18
CA ARG A 71 -1.98 -13.13 2.45
C ARG A 71 -3.41 -13.56 2.76
N LYS A 72 -3.84 -13.48 4.03
CA LYS A 72 -5.24 -13.71 4.43
C LYS A 72 -6.20 -12.73 3.76
N PHE A 73 -5.85 -11.44 3.74
CA PHE A 73 -6.63 -10.41 3.07
C PHE A 73 -6.79 -10.72 1.58
N LEU A 74 -5.69 -11.01 0.89
CA LEU A 74 -5.73 -11.34 -0.54
C LEU A 74 -6.54 -12.62 -0.82
N ALA A 75 -6.46 -13.63 0.04
CA ALA A 75 -7.26 -14.86 -0.07
C ALA A 75 -8.75 -14.66 0.22
N SER A 76 -9.12 -13.58 0.94
CA SER A 76 -10.52 -13.22 1.21
C SER A 76 -11.23 -12.55 0.03
N VAL A 77 -10.48 -12.16 -1.01
CA VAL A 77 -10.96 -11.41 -2.15
C VAL A 77 -10.94 -12.32 -3.39
N GLU A 78 -12.04 -12.36 -4.14
CA GLU A 78 -12.12 -13.18 -5.35
C GLU A 78 -11.26 -12.59 -6.49
N ARG A 79 -10.36 -13.41 -7.06
CA ARG A 79 -9.50 -13.10 -8.21
C ARG A 79 -8.83 -11.72 -8.08
N PRO A 80 -8.01 -11.50 -7.05
CA PRO A 80 -7.49 -10.18 -6.72
C PRO A 80 -6.56 -9.67 -7.84
N ARG A 81 -6.76 -8.41 -8.22
CA ARG A 81 -5.88 -7.69 -9.14
C ARG A 81 -5.35 -6.45 -8.42
N ILE A 82 -4.07 -6.44 -8.10
CA ILE A 82 -3.40 -5.33 -7.42
C ILE A 82 -3.01 -4.27 -8.47
N CYS A 83 -3.57 -3.08 -8.29
CA CYS A 83 -3.44 -1.90 -9.13
C CYS A 83 -2.43 -0.94 -8.51
N TYR A 84 -1.42 -0.52 -9.27
CA TYR A 84 -0.35 0.36 -8.79
C TYR A 84 0.10 1.32 -9.89
N ASP A 85 0.64 2.47 -9.52
CA ASP A 85 1.13 3.51 -10.44
C ASP A 85 2.65 3.74 -10.35
N PHE A 86 3.33 3.07 -9.40
CA PHE A 86 4.78 3.14 -9.29
C PHE A 86 5.42 1.78 -8.98
N GLY A 87 6.58 1.52 -9.61
CA GLY A 87 7.19 0.19 -9.64
C GLY A 87 7.71 -0.28 -8.27
N ALA A 88 8.10 0.66 -7.41
CA ALA A 88 8.57 0.37 -6.06
C ALA A 88 7.46 -0.24 -5.20
N ASP A 89 6.24 0.27 -5.29
CA ASP A 89 5.08 -0.24 -4.54
C ASP A 89 4.83 -1.70 -4.85
N ARG A 90 4.83 -2.07 -6.14
CA ARG A 90 4.72 -3.47 -6.55
C ARG A 90 5.85 -4.32 -5.97
N ALA A 91 7.09 -3.85 -6.03
CA ALA A 91 8.24 -4.59 -5.54
C ALA A 91 8.17 -4.83 -4.02
N LEU A 92 7.82 -3.79 -3.26
CA LEU A 92 7.66 -3.83 -1.81
C LEU A 92 6.46 -4.69 -1.39
N CYS A 93 5.30 -4.54 -2.03
CA CYS A 93 4.15 -5.40 -1.77
C CYS A 93 4.45 -6.87 -2.10
N GLN A 94 5.12 -7.14 -3.22
CA GLN A 94 5.57 -8.50 -3.55
C GLN A 94 6.57 -9.05 -2.51
N TYR A 95 7.44 -8.21 -1.97
CA TYR A 95 8.36 -8.59 -0.90
C TYR A 95 7.62 -9.01 0.38
N VAL A 96 6.57 -8.28 0.78
CA VAL A 96 5.68 -8.68 1.89
C VAL A 96 4.93 -9.97 1.56
N ILE A 97 4.37 -10.07 0.35
CA ILE A 97 3.68 -11.28 -0.11
C ILE A 97 4.64 -12.47 -0.07
N ASN A 98 5.92 -12.30 -0.36
CA ASN A 98 6.92 -13.38 -0.31
C ASN A 98 7.40 -13.73 1.10
N GLY A 99 7.02 -12.94 2.11
CA GLY A 99 7.36 -13.20 3.51
C GLY A 99 8.61 -12.48 4.01
N PHE A 100 8.97 -11.33 3.41
CA PHE A 100 10.21 -10.62 3.71
C PHE A 100 11.42 -11.56 3.52
N GLN A 101 12.21 -11.76 4.59
CA GLN A 101 13.36 -12.67 4.64
C GLN A 101 13.00 -14.06 5.17
N THR A 102 11.72 -14.33 5.44
CA THR A 102 11.26 -15.61 5.99
C THR A 102 11.28 -16.70 4.92
N SER A 103 11.89 -17.84 5.23
CA SER A 103 12.10 -18.93 4.26
C SER A 103 10.83 -19.72 3.90
N LYS A 104 9.82 -19.75 4.79
CA LYS A 104 8.52 -20.43 4.57
C LYS A 104 7.38 -19.74 5.32
N PRO A 105 6.79 -18.68 4.76
CA PRO A 105 5.54 -18.11 5.27
C PRO A 105 4.34 -19.07 5.10
N ASP A 106 3.54 -19.21 6.16
CA ASP A 106 2.53 -20.27 6.33
C ASP A 106 1.29 -20.16 5.41
N GLU A 107 0.77 -18.94 5.22
CA GLU A 107 -0.48 -18.73 4.47
C GLU A 107 -0.24 -18.84 2.96
N PRO A 108 -1.10 -19.46 2.16
CA PRO A 108 -0.91 -19.50 0.71
C PRO A 108 -1.10 -18.11 0.07
N VAL A 109 -0.41 -17.87 -1.05
CA VAL A 109 -0.71 -16.74 -1.94
C VAL A 109 -1.82 -17.18 -2.90
N PRO A 110 -2.85 -16.35 -3.17
CA PRO A 110 -3.87 -16.70 -4.17
C PRO A 110 -3.23 -17.00 -5.53
N ALA A 111 -3.57 -18.16 -6.12
CA ALA A 111 -2.97 -18.65 -7.36
C ALA A 111 -3.31 -17.77 -8.59
N ASP A 112 -4.35 -16.97 -8.49
CA ASP A 112 -4.92 -16.10 -9.51
C ASP A 112 -4.68 -14.60 -9.23
N LEU A 113 -3.77 -14.29 -8.30
CA LEU A 113 -3.31 -12.93 -8.05
C LEU A 113 -2.71 -12.31 -9.32
N ARG A 114 -3.20 -11.14 -9.69
CA ARG A 114 -2.73 -10.38 -10.86
C ARG A 114 -2.22 -9.01 -10.46
N TRP A 115 -1.38 -8.44 -11.30
CA TRP A 115 -0.84 -7.09 -11.19
C TRP A 115 -1.32 -6.25 -12.37
N GLN A 116 -1.71 -5.01 -12.12
CA GLN A 116 -2.11 -4.03 -13.13
C GLN A 116 -1.37 -2.72 -12.88
N PHE A 117 -0.54 -2.32 -13.82
CA PHE A 117 0.10 -1.02 -13.80
C PHE A 117 -0.83 0.04 -14.41
N PHE A 118 -0.83 1.24 -13.83
CA PHE A 118 -1.53 2.39 -14.35
C PHE A 118 -0.58 3.56 -14.57
N GLU A 119 -0.54 4.04 -15.82
CA GLU A 119 0.23 5.22 -16.20
C GLU A 119 -0.59 6.50 -15.97
N ASP A 120 0.09 7.64 -15.86
CA ASP A 120 -0.52 8.98 -15.82
C ASP A 120 -1.53 9.23 -14.68
N MET A 121 -1.40 8.53 -13.56
CA MET A 121 -2.28 8.67 -12.40
C MET A 121 -2.03 9.93 -11.55
N ARG A 122 -0.87 10.57 -11.72
CA ARG A 122 -0.46 11.72 -10.88
C ARG A 122 -1.44 12.89 -10.94
N GLU A 123 -1.80 13.34 -12.14
CA GLU A 123 -2.69 14.49 -12.30
C GLU A 123 -4.10 14.26 -11.70
N PRO A 124 -4.78 13.14 -11.98
CA PRO A 124 -6.07 12.86 -11.33
C PRO A 124 -5.96 12.67 -9.81
N MET A 125 -4.88 12.08 -9.27
CA MET A 125 -4.67 12.03 -7.82
C MET A 125 -4.52 13.44 -7.22
N VAL A 126 -3.76 14.32 -7.87
CA VAL A 126 -3.64 15.74 -7.47
C VAL A 126 -4.98 16.45 -7.48
N ARG A 127 -5.82 16.22 -8.50
CA ARG A 127 -7.19 16.76 -8.52
C ARG A 127 -8.04 16.22 -7.36
N TRP A 128 -7.92 14.94 -7.05
CA TRP A 128 -8.63 14.33 -5.93
C TRP A 128 -8.23 14.97 -4.60
N TRP A 129 -6.94 15.06 -4.28
CA TRP A 129 -6.45 15.74 -3.08
C TRP A 129 -6.90 17.20 -3.01
N GLY A 130 -6.90 17.93 -4.13
CA GLY A 130 -7.39 19.31 -4.18
C GLY A 130 -8.87 19.48 -3.81
N SER A 131 -9.66 18.40 -3.90
CA SER A 131 -11.06 18.35 -3.45
C SER A 131 -11.25 17.73 -2.05
N HIS A 132 -10.19 17.18 -1.45
CA HIS A 132 -10.19 16.53 -0.13
C HIS A 132 -9.06 17.09 0.74
N PRO A 133 -9.18 18.33 1.26
CA PRO A 133 -8.08 19.04 1.92
C PRO A 133 -7.57 18.32 3.18
N GLU A 134 -8.44 17.59 3.90
CA GLU A 134 -8.04 16.81 5.08
C GLU A 134 -7.17 15.62 4.70
N GLU A 135 -7.49 14.94 3.59
CA GLU A 135 -6.68 13.85 3.03
C GLU A 135 -5.39 14.40 2.41
N GLN A 136 -5.47 15.57 1.75
CA GLN A 136 -4.29 16.25 1.21
C GLN A 136 -3.24 16.55 2.29
N ALA A 137 -3.68 16.91 3.50
CA ALA A 137 -2.79 17.15 4.64
C ALA A 137 -2.08 15.88 5.12
N ARG A 138 -2.61 14.70 4.75
CA ARG A 138 -2.08 13.38 5.09
C ARG A 138 -1.48 12.63 3.89
N ARG A 139 -1.16 13.33 2.80
CA ARG A 139 -0.36 12.76 1.70
C ARG A 139 0.92 12.14 2.25
N HIS A 140 1.35 11.03 1.65
CA HIS A 140 2.42 10.17 2.17
C HIS A 140 2.00 9.27 3.34
N HIS A 141 0.70 9.04 3.45
CA HIS A 141 0.14 7.96 4.24
C HIS A 141 -0.43 6.92 3.29
N ALA A 142 0.10 5.70 3.31
CA ALA A 142 -0.21 4.70 2.27
C ALA A 142 -1.70 4.47 2.05
N LEU A 143 -2.53 4.47 3.10
CA LEU A 143 -3.98 4.33 2.93
C LEU A 143 -4.62 5.52 2.18
N VAL A 144 -4.17 6.74 2.47
CA VAL A 144 -4.67 7.97 1.84
C VAL A 144 -4.31 7.98 0.36
N ASP A 145 -3.07 7.62 0.06
CA ASP A 145 -2.56 7.65 -1.31
C ASP A 145 -3.15 6.49 -2.15
N ALA A 146 -3.42 5.33 -1.54
CA ALA A 146 -4.21 4.25 -2.15
C ALA A 146 -5.66 4.67 -2.47
N HIS A 147 -6.32 5.44 -1.59
CA HIS A 147 -7.64 6.02 -1.88
C HIS A 147 -7.59 7.05 -3.02
N ALA A 148 -6.52 7.84 -3.10
CA ALA A 148 -6.30 8.78 -4.19
C ALA A 148 -6.14 8.04 -5.53
N LEU A 149 -5.34 6.97 -5.56
CA LEU A 149 -5.13 6.14 -6.75
C LEU A 149 -6.43 5.48 -7.22
N ARG A 150 -7.23 4.92 -6.29
CA ARG A 150 -8.58 4.41 -6.58
C ARG A 150 -9.45 5.47 -7.25
N SER A 151 -9.50 6.67 -6.65
CA SER A 151 -10.35 7.75 -7.14
C SER A 151 -9.89 8.28 -8.49
N ALA A 152 -8.58 8.32 -8.72
CA ALA A 152 -7.99 8.63 -10.01
C ALA A 152 -8.42 7.60 -11.09
N CYS A 153 -8.35 6.31 -10.77
CA CYS A 153 -8.79 5.25 -11.66
C CYS A 153 -10.27 5.36 -12.03
N LEU A 154 -11.15 5.61 -11.05
CA LEU A 154 -12.59 5.83 -11.31
C LEU A 154 -12.81 7.00 -12.27
N SER A 155 -12.06 8.10 -12.08
CA SER A 155 -12.20 9.29 -12.93
C SER A 155 -11.74 9.09 -14.38
N LEU A 156 -10.73 8.25 -14.62
CA LEU A 156 -10.14 8.04 -15.94
C LEU A 156 -10.74 6.85 -16.69
N CYS A 157 -11.03 5.76 -15.98
CA CYS A 157 -11.43 4.49 -16.59
C CYS A 157 -12.96 4.34 -16.70
N GLY A 158 -13.74 5.27 -16.14
CA GLY A 158 -15.20 5.27 -16.23
C GLY A 158 -15.85 4.02 -15.62
N ILE A 159 -15.23 3.48 -14.56
CA ILE A 159 -15.72 2.33 -13.80
C ILE A 159 -16.75 2.79 -12.76
#